data_AF-A0A2J8A7T1-F1
#
_entry.id   AF-A0A2J8A7T1-F1
#
_cell.length_a   1.000
_cell.length_b   1.000
_cell.length_c   1.000
_cell.angle_alpha   90.00
_cell.angle_beta   90.00
_cell.angle_gamma   90.00
#
_symmetry.space_group_name_H-M   'P 1'
#
loop_
_entity.id
_entity.type
_entity.pdbx_description
1 polymer ?
#
loop_
_entity_poly.entity_id
_entity_poly.type
_entity_poly.pdbx_seq_one_letter_code
_entity_poly.pdbx_strand_id
1 'polypeptide(L)'
;APLVIAQPADACTELTNAPADIRGAVVLVQRSGCLPYQKALAVVAAGGSAVIMMNNVPEMMTSAPDPVYPNSYIYAVRVAMSVIPQGVGQWLTANASAAGVVRLRLANLLMPVDINTVAAFSSYGPMSDGRIKPEVVAPGVNITSAGSNGVITGDACASTVITMTGTSMASPQAAGSAALVRQYLRTGFYPTGASTDTLAAPFTPSGMLIK
;
A
#
# COMPACT_ATOMS: atom_id res chain seq x y z
N ALA A 1 20.83 -11.76 8.74
CA ALA A 1 21.33 -10.43 8.34
C ALA A 1 21.36 -9.53 9.58
N PRO A 2 22.40 -8.72 9.80
CA PRO A 2 22.39 -7.68 10.84
C PRO A 2 21.31 -6.63 10.53
N LEU A 3 20.77 -6.00 11.57
CA LEU A 3 19.85 -4.86 11.44
C LEU A 3 20.67 -3.57 11.52
N VAL A 4 20.59 -2.72 10.51
CA VAL A 4 21.32 -1.44 10.46
C VAL A 4 20.34 -0.29 10.30
N ILE A 5 20.54 0.80 11.02
CA ILE A 5 19.73 2.02 10.88
C ILE A 5 20.28 2.83 9.71
N ALA A 6 19.43 3.21 8.77
CA ALA A 6 19.81 4.05 7.64
C ALA A 6 20.35 5.42 8.09
N GLN A 7 21.33 5.92 7.35
CA GLN A 7 21.86 7.27 7.47
C GLN A 7 21.85 7.89 6.06
N PRO A 8 21.06 8.95 5.77
CA PRO A 8 20.06 9.54 6.66
C PRO A 8 18.92 8.56 6.97
N ALA A 9 18.26 8.74 8.12
CA ALA A 9 17.23 7.83 8.61
C ALA A 9 16.05 7.66 7.65
N ASP A 10 15.74 8.67 6.84
CA ASP A 10 14.67 8.59 5.85
C ASP A 10 15.11 7.94 4.53
N ALA A 11 16.40 7.68 4.28
CA ALA A 11 16.89 7.07 3.03
C ALA A 11 16.34 7.73 1.74
N CYS A 12 16.06 9.03 1.79
CA CYS A 12 15.57 9.77 0.61
C CYS A 12 16.70 10.20 -0.34
N THR A 13 17.94 10.10 0.13
CA THR A 13 19.16 10.28 -0.63
C THR A 13 20.03 9.03 -0.49
N GLU A 14 21.20 9.03 -1.13
CA GLU A 14 22.21 7.99 -0.97
C GLU A 14 22.56 7.78 0.52
N LEU A 15 22.76 6.51 0.90
CA LEU A 15 23.10 6.15 2.27
C LEU A 15 24.57 6.46 2.56
N THR A 16 24.83 7.09 3.70
CA THR A 16 26.15 7.45 4.21
C THR A 16 26.70 6.45 5.22
N ASN A 17 25.96 5.38 5.51
CA ASN A 17 26.46 4.24 6.29
C ASN A 17 27.74 3.65 5.66
N ALA A 18 28.62 3.06 6.48
CA ALA A 18 29.78 2.36 5.95
C ALA A 18 29.33 1.18 5.06
N PRO A 19 29.91 1.00 3.85
CA PRO A 19 29.49 -0.08 2.94
C PRO A 19 29.58 -1.48 3.56
N ALA A 20 30.54 -1.70 4.46
CA ALA A 20 30.71 -2.97 5.17
C ALA A 20 29.53 -3.28 6.12
N ASP A 21 28.86 -2.25 6.66
CA ASP A 21 27.75 -2.43 7.59
C ASP A 21 26.45 -2.74 6.84
N ILE A 22 26.21 -2.12 5.69
CA ILE A 22 24.96 -2.25 4.93
C ILE A 22 24.91 -3.52 4.07
N ARG A 23 26.06 -3.99 3.57
CA ARG A 23 26.10 -5.11 2.62
C ARG A 23 25.47 -6.37 3.22
N GLY A 24 24.34 -6.79 2.66
CA GLY A 24 23.57 -7.95 3.14
C GLY A 24 22.79 -7.71 4.44
N ALA A 25 22.69 -6.48 4.93
CA ALA A 25 21.93 -6.11 6.12
C ALA A 25 20.43 -5.98 5.82
N VAL A 26 19.61 -6.07 6.88
CA VAL A 26 18.25 -5.50 6.87
C VAL A 26 18.38 -4.06 7.31
N VAL A 27 17.85 -3.12 6.54
CA VAL A 27 17.99 -1.69 6.82
C VAL A 27 16.69 -1.12 7.37
N LEU A 28 16.76 -0.51 8.56
CA LEU A 28 15.66 0.22 9.20
C LEU A 28 15.63 1.67 8.68
N VAL A 29 14.52 2.07 8.07
CA VAL A 29 14.29 3.41 7.52
C VAL A 29 13.06 4.06 8.14
N GLN A 30 13.04 5.39 8.23
CA GLN A 30 11.89 6.16 8.71
C GLN A 30 10.94 6.51 7.56
N ARG A 31 9.63 6.40 7.80
CA ARG A 31 8.58 6.85 6.88
C ARG A 31 8.46 8.38 6.87
N SER A 32 9.20 9.07 6.02
CA SER A 32 9.09 10.53 5.80
C SER A 32 9.82 10.98 4.53
N GLY A 33 9.59 12.20 4.05
CA GLY A 33 10.43 12.88 3.04
C GLY A 33 10.25 12.43 1.58
N CYS A 34 10.09 11.13 1.32
CA CYS A 34 10.05 10.57 -0.03
C CYS A 34 9.21 9.29 -0.08
N LEU A 35 8.98 8.80 -1.30
CA LEU A 35 8.17 7.62 -1.54
C LEU A 35 8.89 6.34 -1.07
N PRO A 36 8.15 5.30 -0.60
CA PRO A 36 8.73 4.02 -0.18
C PRO A 36 9.71 3.40 -1.17
N TYR A 37 9.43 3.50 -2.48
CA TYR A 37 10.31 2.96 -3.51
C TYR A 37 11.68 3.65 -3.54
N GLN A 38 11.76 4.96 -3.26
CA GLN A 38 13.03 5.71 -3.30
C GLN A 38 13.96 5.23 -2.19
N LYS A 39 13.37 4.93 -1.02
CA LYS A 39 14.08 4.35 0.13
C LYS A 39 14.59 2.95 -0.20
N ALA A 40 13.74 2.14 -0.85
CA ALA A 40 14.12 0.81 -1.31
C ALA A 40 15.28 0.86 -2.33
N LEU A 41 15.26 1.82 -3.27
CA LEU A 41 16.36 2.05 -4.21
C LEU A 41 17.66 2.40 -3.49
N ALA A 42 17.62 3.35 -2.55
CA ALA A 42 18.81 3.76 -1.80
C ALA A 42 19.42 2.59 -1.01
N VAL A 43 18.59 1.77 -0.38
CA VAL A 43 19.04 0.58 0.37
C VAL A 43 19.65 -0.46 -0.57
N VAL A 44 19.01 -0.76 -1.70
CA VAL A 44 19.54 -1.73 -2.68
C VAL A 44 20.85 -1.24 -3.29
N ALA A 45 20.94 0.05 -3.62
CA ALA A 45 22.16 0.66 -4.17
C ALA A 45 23.35 0.54 -3.19
N ALA A 46 23.09 0.65 -1.89
CA ALA A 46 24.10 0.45 -0.84
C ALA A 46 24.39 -1.04 -0.53
N GLY A 47 23.70 -1.99 -1.19
CA GLY A 47 23.89 -3.43 -1.02
C GLY A 47 23.06 -4.07 0.11
N GLY A 48 22.05 -3.38 0.62
CA GLY A 48 21.12 -3.93 1.61
C GLY A 48 20.23 -5.03 1.04
N SER A 49 19.84 -5.98 1.90
CA SER A 49 19.07 -7.19 1.52
C SER A 49 17.57 -7.11 1.79
N ALA A 50 17.14 -6.22 2.70
CA ALA A 50 15.75 -6.00 3.05
C ALA A 50 15.55 -4.61 3.67
N VAL A 51 14.32 -4.11 3.64
CA VAL A 51 13.93 -2.82 4.24
C VAL A 51 12.88 -3.07 5.32
N ILE A 52 13.10 -2.52 6.52
CA ILE A 52 12.05 -2.33 7.51
C ILE A 52 11.80 -0.83 7.60
N MET A 53 10.57 -0.40 7.33
CA MET A 53 10.16 0.98 7.44
C MET A 53 9.43 1.20 8.75
N MET A 54 10.04 1.95 9.66
CA MET A 54 9.33 2.42 10.83
C MET A 54 8.38 3.55 10.46
N ASN A 55 7.15 3.42 10.95
CA ASN A 55 6.18 4.48 10.79
C ASN A 55 6.54 5.71 11.63
N ASN A 56 6.17 6.89 11.17
CA ASN A 56 6.45 8.17 11.83
C ASN A 56 5.26 8.71 12.64
N VAL A 57 4.14 7.98 12.66
CA VAL A 57 2.92 8.30 13.43
C VAL A 57 2.60 7.13 14.37
N PRO A 58 2.29 7.37 15.66
CA PRO A 58 2.10 6.30 16.64
C PRO A 58 1.02 5.26 16.28
N GLU A 59 -0.07 5.69 15.62
CA GLU A 59 -1.29 4.90 15.44
C GLU A 59 -1.49 4.35 14.01
N MET A 60 -0.60 4.66 13.07
CA MET A 60 -0.76 4.18 11.69
C MET A 60 -0.12 2.79 11.51
N MET A 61 -0.91 1.86 10.98
CA MET A 61 -0.53 0.59 10.33
C MET A 61 0.20 -0.49 11.17
N THR A 62 -0.52 -1.58 11.39
CA THR A 62 0.00 -2.95 11.49
C THR A 62 -0.17 -3.66 10.13
N SER A 63 0.45 -3.17 9.06
CA SER A 63 0.46 -3.94 7.80
C SER A 63 1.47 -5.08 7.91
N ALA A 64 1.12 -6.26 7.41
CA ALA A 64 2.07 -7.34 7.23
C ALA A 64 3.20 -6.91 6.26
N PRO A 65 4.38 -7.58 6.29
CA PRO A 65 5.44 -7.34 5.32
C PRO A 65 4.92 -7.50 3.89
N ASP A 66 5.17 -6.49 3.05
CA ASP A 66 4.81 -6.49 1.64
C ASP A 66 6.02 -6.92 0.79
N PRO A 67 5.92 -8.05 0.06
CA PRO A 67 6.81 -8.26 -1.05
C PRO A 67 6.58 -7.15 -2.07
N VAL A 68 7.59 -6.33 -2.35
CA VAL A 68 7.57 -5.48 -3.54
C VAL A 68 7.67 -6.43 -4.74
N TYR A 69 6.52 -6.70 -5.38
CA TYR A 69 6.45 -7.64 -6.48
C TYR A 69 7.10 -7.06 -7.76
N PRO A 70 7.82 -7.89 -8.53
CA PRO A 70 8.53 -7.50 -9.76
C PRO A 70 7.61 -7.15 -10.96
N ASN A 71 6.31 -6.92 -10.75
CA ASN A 71 5.33 -6.63 -11.81
C ASN A 71 4.66 -5.25 -11.72
N SER A 72 5.05 -4.40 -10.76
CA SER A 72 4.72 -2.96 -10.87
C SER A 72 5.76 -2.30 -11.76
N TYR A 73 5.40 -2.10 -13.03
CA TYR A 73 6.27 -1.63 -14.13
C TYR A 73 6.89 -0.23 -13.93
N ILE A 74 6.73 0.40 -12.77
CA ILE A 74 7.37 1.68 -12.45
C ILE A 74 8.67 1.49 -11.64
N TYR A 75 8.87 0.39 -10.90
CA TYR A 75 10.00 0.27 -9.96
C TYR A 75 10.59 -1.15 -9.90
N ALA A 76 11.65 -1.40 -10.69
CA ALA A 76 12.36 -2.68 -10.76
C ALA A 76 13.28 -2.95 -9.54
N VAL A 77 12.77 -2.81 -8.31
CA VAL A 77 13.55 -3.02 -7.08
C VAL A 77 13.14 -4.32 -6.43
N ARG A 78 14.02 -5.33 -6.49
CA ARG A 78 13.83 -6.61 -5.80
C ARG A 78 14.39 -6.54 -4.38
N VAL A 79 13.61 -5.99 -3.45
CA VAL A 79 13.95 -6.00 -2.03
C VAL A 79 12.70 -6.30 -1.20
N ALA A 80 12.82 -7.19 -0.21
CA ALA A 80 11.74 -7.43 0.73
C ALA A 80 11.55 -6.18 1.60
N MET A 81 10.30 -5.73 1.76
CA MET A 81 10.01 -4.53 2.54
C MET A 81 8.87 -4.77 3.53
N SER A 82 8.99 -4.26 4.74
CA SER A 82 7.90 -4.27 5.73
C SER A 82 7.72 -2.89 6.31
N VAL A 83 6.48 -2.52 6.64
CA VAL A 83 6.22 -1.35 7.50
C VAL A 83 5.92 -1.87 8.91
N ILE A 84 6.42 -1.18 9.94
CA ILE A 84 6.19 -1.52 11.34
C ILE A 84 5.67 -0.30 12.12
N PRO A 85 4.92 -0.50 13.22
CA PRO A 85 4.48 0.58 14.09
C PRO A 85 5.65 1.42 14.63
N GLN A 86 5.39 2.69 14.93
CA GLN A 86 6.42 3.61 15.43
C GLN A 86 7.10 3.09 16.69
N GLY A 87 6.34 2.56 17.65
CA GLY A 87 6.89 2.03 18.91
C GLY A 87 7.84 0.84 18.70
N VAL A 88 7.53 -0.07 17.77
CA VAL A 88 8.41 -1.18 17.40
C VAL A 88 9.67 -0.64 16.73
N GLY A 89 9.53 0.34 15.83
CA GLY A 89 10.65 1.00 15.18
C GLY A 89 11.60 1.67 16.16
N GLN A 90 11.06 2.42 17.13
CA GLN A 90 11.84 3.06 18.20
C GLN A 90 12.56 2.03 19.07
N TRP A 91 11.88 0.93 19.41
CA TRP A 91 12.50 -0.17 20.15
C TRP A 91 13.66 -0.79 19.36
N LEU A 92 13.48 -1.04 18.05
CA LEU A 92 14.54 -1.54 17.18
C LEU A 92 15.70 -0.56 17.07
N THR A 93 15.44 0.74 16.91
CA THR A 93 16.47 1.78 16.87
C THR A 93 17.32 1.79 18.15
N ALA A 94 16.70 1.62 19.31
CA ALA A 94 17.39 1.57 20.60
C ALA A 94 18.20 0.28 20.81
N ASN A 95 17.88 -0.81 20.10
CA ASN A 95 18.47 -2.13 20.31
C ASN A 95 19.32 -2.64 19.13
N ALA A 96 19.32 -1.95 17.98
CA ALA A 96 20.08 -2.35 16.80
C ALA A 96 21.61 -2.27 16.99
N SER A 97 22.08 -1.42 17.93
CA SER A 97 23.49 -1.20 18.25
C SER A 97 23.97 -1.95 19.50
N ALA A 98 23.07 -2.54 20.28
CA ALA A 98 23.46 -3.36 21.42
C ALA A 98 24.00 -4.70 20.90
N ALA A 99 25.09 -5.21 21.47
CA ALA A 99 25.74 -6.48 21.10
C ALA A 99 24.82 -7.73 21.11
N GLY A 100 23.53 -7.59 21.44
CA GLY A 100 22.49 -8.59 21.24
C GLY A 100 22.01 -8.59 19.79
N VAL A 101 22.32 -9.66 19.06
CA VAL A 101 21.83 -9.87 17.68
C VAL A 101 20.29 -9.82 17.67
N VAL A 102 19.71 -8.73 17.15
CA VAL A 102 18.28 -8.71 16.81
C VAL A 102 18.07 -9.73 15.70
N ARG A 103 17.55 -10.91 16.06
CA ARG A 103 17.28 -12.00 15.11
C ARG A 103 15.89 -11.83 14.53
N LEU A 104 15.84 -11.23 13.34
CA LEU A 104 14.63 -11.21 12.53
C LEU A 104 14.43 -12.56 11.87
N ARG A 105 13.32 -13.22 12.18
CA ARG A 105 12.86 -14.41 11.44
C ARG A 105 11.72 -13.98 10.53
N LEU A 106 11.98 -13.94 9.24
CA LEU A 106 10.92 -13.89 8.24
C LEU A 106 10.17 -15.22 8.32
N ALA A 107 8.95 -15.19 8.85
CA ALA A 107 8.01 -16.26 8.57
C ALA A 107 7.55 -16.04 7.13
N ASN A 108 7.83 -17.00 6.24
CA ASN A 108 7.17 -17.05 4.94
C ASN A 108 5.69 -17.31 5.18
N LEU A 109 4.94 -16.26 5.46
CA LEU A 109 3.51 -16.27 5.30
C LEU A 109 3.27 -16.16 3.79
N LEU A 110 3.36 -17.31 3.10
CA LEU A 110 2.64 -17.45 1.83
C LEU A 110 1.17 -17.34 2.20
N MET A 111 0.64 -16.12 2.24
CA MET A 111 -0.80 -15.92 2.22
C MET A 111 -1.20 -16.12 0.76
N PRO A 112 -1.86 -17.24 0.40
CA PRO A 112 -2.40 -17.36 -0.94
C PRO A 112 -3.34 -16.16 -1.14
N VAL A 113 -2.98 -15.29 -2.09
CA VAL A 113 -3.86 -14.19 -2.47
C VAL A 113 -4.77 -14.74 -3.56
N ASP A 114 -5.99 -15.09 -3.17
CA ASP A 114 -7.08 -15.43 -4.09
C ASP A 114 -8.24 -14.44 -3.94
N ILE A 115 -9.28 -14.62 -4.75
CA ILE A 115 -10.46 -13.73 -4.78
C ILE A 115 -11.20 -13.63 -3.42
N ASN A 116 -11.02 -14.59 -2.52
CA ASN A 116 -11.66 -14.64 -1.21
C ASN A 116 -10.73 -14.14 -0.08
N THR A 117 -9.58 -13.54 -0.42
CA THR A 117 -8.60 -13.07 0.56
C THR A 117 -8.45 -11.56 0.54
N VAL A 118 -8.39 -10.96 1.74
CA VAL A 118 -8.03 -9.55 1.88
C VAL A 118 -6.50 -9.44 1.81
N ALA A 119 -6.02 -8.52 0.97
CA ALA A 119 -4.60 -8.35 0.75
C ALA A 119 -3.86 -7.97 2.04
N ALA A 120 -2.66 -8.52 2.24
CA ALA A 120 -1.89 -8.36 3.46
C ALA A 120 -1.47 -6.90 3.77
N PHE A 121 -1.31 -6.07 2.74
CA PHE A 121 -1.08 -4.62 2.86
C PHE A 121 -2.32 -3.81 3.25
N SER A 122 -3.52 -4.39 3.12
CA SER A 122 -4.75 -3.65 3.38
C SER A 122 -4.79 -3.25 4.84
N SER A 123 -5.01 -1.96 5.12
CA SER A 123 -5.17 -1.50 6.50
C SER A 123 -6.41 -2.13 7.13
N TYR A 124 -6.28 -2.56 8.38
CA TYR A 124 -7.37 -3.07 9.19
C TYR A 124 -7.79 -2.03 10.22
N GLY A 125 -9.07 -2.04 10.58
CA GLY A 125 -9.56 -1.33 11.76
C GLY A 125 -9.35 -2.11 13.06
N PRO A 126 -9.98 -1.67 14.16
CA PRO A 126 -10.89 -0.52 14.24
C PRO A 126 -10.15 0.81 14.01
N MET A 127 -10.91 1.86 13.72
CA MET A 127 -10.38 3.21 13.79
C MET A 127 -9.99 3.55 15.25
N SER A 128 -9.09 4.52 15.47
CA SER A 128 -8.61 4.86 16.82
C SER A 128 -9.72 5.33 17.78
N ASP A 129 -10.86 5.77 17.25
CA ASP A 129 -12.07 6.11 18.01
C ASP A 129 -13.06 4.94 18.17
N GLY A 130 -12.67 3.72 17.82
CA GLY A 130 -13.46 2.50 17.99
C GLY A 130 -14.45 2.20 16.88
N ARG A 131 -14.57 3.05 15.84
CA ARG A 131 -15.46 2.78 14.70
C ARG A 131 -14.97 1.58 13.87
N ILE A 132 -15.93 0.79 13.37
CA ILE A 132 -15.66 -0.33 12.47
C ILE A 132 -15.25 0.21 11.09
N LYS A 133 -14.06 -0.20 10.64
CA LYS A 133 -13.47 0.12 9.34
C LYS A 133 -12.58 -1.05 8.87
N PRO A 134 -12.37 -1.24 7.55
CA PRO A 134 -13.04 -0.56 6.43
C PRO A 134 -14.52 -0.96 6.28
N GLU A 135 -15.33 -0.19 5.54
CA GLU A 135 -16.76 -0.55 5.32
C GLU A 135 -16.96 -1.59 4.21
N VAL A 136 -16.15 -1.53 3.15
CA VAL A 136 -16.28 -2.38 1.96
C VAL A 136 -14.91 -2.79 1.45
N VAL A 137 -14.86 -3.94 0.77
CA VAL A 137 -13.68 -4.46 0.08
C VAL A 137 -13.94 -4.49 -1.42
N ALA A 138 -12.89 -4.24 -2.20
CA ALA A 138 -12.93 -4.31 -3.66
C ALA A 138 -11.58 -4.82 -4.20
N PRO A 139 -11.52 -5.35 -5.43
CA PRO A 139 -10.28 -5.83 -6.02
C PRO A 139 -9.21 -4.74 -6.10
N GLY A 140 -8.05 -4.99 -5.46
CA GLY A 140 -6.94 -4.04 -5.42
C GLY A 140 -5.56 -4.67 -5.69
N VAL A 141 -5.50 -5.96 -6.01
CA VAL A 141 -4.24 -6.67 -6.30
C VAL A 141 -4.14 -6.93 -7.80
N ASN A 142 -2.99 -6.61 -8.38
CA ASN A 142 -2.69 -6.82 -9.81
C ASN A 142 -3.75 -6.23 -10.76
N ILE A 143 -4.21 -5.01 -10.46
CA ILE A 143 -5.19 -4.31 -11.29
C ILE A 143 -4.45 -3.65 -12.46
N THR A 144 -4.84 -4.01 -13.68
CA THR A 144 -4.31 -3.42 -14.91
C THR A 144 -5.23 -2.30 -15.38
N SER A 145 -4.67 -1.10 -15.59
CA SER A 145 -5.41 0.07 -16.06
C SER A 145 -4.53 0.94 -16.96
N ALA A 146 -5.10 2.03 -17.50
CA ALA A 146 -4.35 3.02 -18.25
C ALA A 146 -3.21 3.62 -17.39
N GLY A 147 -2.02 3.72 -17.98
CA GLY A 147 -0.86 4.37 -17.39
C GLY A 147 -0.38 5.54 -18.24
N SER A 148 0.36 6.45 -17.62
CA SER A 148 1.05 7.53 -18.33
C SER A 148 2.47 7.07 -18.69
N ASN A 149 2.97 7.49 -19.86
CA ASN A 149 4.39 7.36 -20.22
C ASN A 149 5.28 8.42 -19.54
N GLY A 150 4.72 9.25 -18.66
CA GLY A 150 5.44 10.27 -17.90
C GLY A 150 5.78 11.54 -18.70
N VAL A 151 5.33 11.65 -19.95
CA VAL A 151 5.56 12.82 -20.80
C VAL A 151 4.23 13.50 -21.09
N ILE A 152 4.09 14.76 -20.64
CA ILE A 152 2.92 15.59 -20.97
C ILE A 152 3.17 16.19 -22.35
N THR A 153 2.81 15.45 -23.40
CA THR A 153 3.00 15.90 -24.80
C THR A 153 1.80 16.67 -25.34
N GLY A 154 0.68 16.76 -24.60
CA GLY A 154 -0.61 17.23 -25.14
C GLY A 154 -1.33 16.18 -25.98
N ASP A 155 -0.61 15.17 -26.47
CA ASP A 155 -1.16 13.99 -27.11
C ASP A 155 -1.42 12.90 -26.05
N ALA A 156 -2.69 12.73 -25.66
CA ALA A 156 -3.11 11.74 -24.66
C ALA A 156 -2.97 10.27 -25.13
N CYS A 157 -2.35 10.02 -26.28
CA CYS A 157 -2.37 8.74 -26.99
C CYS A 157 -1.18 7.82 -26.67
N ALA A 158 -0.52 7.96 -25.52
CA ALA A 158 0.36 6.90 -25.07
C ALA A 158 -0.51 5.73 -24.59
N SER A 159 -0.62 4.67 -25.39
CA SER A 159 -1.35 3.42 -25.08
C SER A 159 -0.59 2.58 -24.04
N THR A 160 -0.18 3.19 -22.95
CA THR A 160 0.50 2.48 -21.86
C THR A 160 -0.58 1.89 -20.95
N VAL A 161 -0.48 0.60 -20.70
CA VAL A 161 -1.21 -0.07 -19.62
C VAL A 161 -0.23 -0.44 -18.53
N ILE A 162 -0.64 -0.28 -17.27
CA ILE A 162 0.19 -0.62 -16.11
C ILE A 162 -0.61 -1.48 -15.15
N THR A 163 0.08 -2.46 -14.56
CA THR A 163 -0.45 -3.27 -13.47
C THR A 163 0.05 -2.72 -12.15
N MET A 164 -0.86 -2.40 -11.24
CA MET A 164 -0.57 -1.87 -9.91
C MET A 164 -1.37 -2.59 -8.83
N THR A 165 -0.89 -2.50 -7.60
CA THR A 165 -1.47 -3.14 -6.42
C THR A 165 -1.59 -2.10 -5.30
N GLY A 166 -2.74 -2.04 -4.63
CA GLY A 166 -2.98 -1.15 -3.50
C GLY A 166 -4.47 -0.88 -3.26
N THR A 167 -4.80 -0.37 -2.07
CA THR A 167 -6.16 0.14 -1.77
C THR A 167 -6.52 1.33 -2.67
N SER A 168 -5.52 2.05 -3.20
CA SER A 168 -5.70 3.06 -4.25
C SER A 168 -6.33 2.50 -5.53
N MET A 169 -6.09 1.23 -5.85
CA MET A 169 -6.71 0.55 -7.01
C MET A 169 -8.08 -0.04 -6.66
N ALA A 170 -8.32 -0.41 -5.40
CA ALA A 170 -9.64 -0.83 -4.91
C ALA A 170 -10.63 0.34 -4.83
N SER A 171 -10.16 1.53 -4.44
CA SER A 171 -10.99 2.75 -4.30
C SER A 171 -11.81 3.12 -5.55
N PRO A 172 -11.23 3.22 -6.77
CA PRO A 172 -12.01 3.54 -7.97
C PRO A 172 -13.03 2.46 -8.35
N GLN A 173 -12.78 1.18 -8.01
CA GLN A 173 -13.75 0.10 -8.24
C GLN A 173 -14.99 0.28 -7.35
N ALA A 174 -14.80 0.58 -6.07
CA ALA A 174 -15.89 0.89 -5.14
C ALA A 174 -16.63 2.17 -5.57
N ALA A 175 -15.91 3.21 -6.00
CA ALA A 175 -16.50 4.45 -6.48
C ALA A 175 -17.35 4.27 -7.75
N GLY A 176 -16.88 3.49 -8.72
CA GLY A 176 -17.65 3.15 -9.92
C GLY A 176 -18.93 2.37 -9.61
N SER A 177 -18.83 1.38 -8.71
CA SER A 177 -19.99 0.62 -8.24
C SER A 177 -21.02 1.52 -7.54
N ALA A 178 -20.57 2.42 -6.66
CA ALA A 178 -21.41 3.40 -5.99
C ALA A 178 -22.09 4.37 -6.98
N ALA A 179 -21.39 4.77 -8.05
CA ALA A 179 -21.97 5.63 -9.09
C ALA A 179 -23.10 4.92 -9.84
N LEU A 180 -22.96 3.63 -10.17
CA LEU A 180 -24.00 2.83 -10.81
C LEU A 180 -25.21 2.64 -9.89
N VAL A 181 -24.99 2.35 -8.60
CA VAL A 181 -26.08 2.28 -7.60
C VAL A 181 -26.82 3.61 -7.51
N ARG A 182 -26.09 4.73 -7.47
CA ARG A 182 -26.71 6.07 -7.48
C ARG A 182 -27.51 6.32 -8.75
N GLN A 183 -27.02 5.91 -9.91
CA GLN A 183 -27.76 6.02 -11.17
C GLN A 183 -29.05 5.20 -11.12
N TYR A 184 -28.99 3.95 -10.67
CA TYR A 184 -30.15 3.06 -10.50
C TYR A 184 -31.25 3.71 -9.65
N LEU A 185 -30.90 4.25 -8.48
CA LEU A 185 -31.85 4.91 -7.57
C LEU A 185 -32.42 6.21 -8.15
N ARG A 186 -31.65 6.96 -8.94
CA ARG A 186 -32.08 8.24 -9.54
C ARG A 186 -32.92 8.10 -10.80
N THR A 187 -32.72 7.02 -11.56
CA THR A 187 -33.35 6.83 -12.88
C THR A 187 -34.59 5.94 -12.84
N GLY A 188 -35.10 5.65 -11.64
CA GLY A 188 -36.38 4.99 -11.45
C GLY A 188 -36.34 3.48 -11.59
N PHE A 189 -35.17 2.84 -11.55
CA PHE A 189 -35.12 1.38 -11.59
C PHE A 189 -35.50 0.75 -10.24
N TYR A 190 -35.41 1.49 -9.13
CA TYR A 190 -35.85 0.98 -7.83
C TYR A 190 -37.37 1.03 -7.65
N PRO A 191 -38.01 -0.01 -7.06
CA PRO A 191 -37.43 -1.26 -6.57
C PRO A 191 -37.45 -2.42 -7.58
N THR A 192 -38.15 -2.26 -8.70
CA THR A 192 -38.54 -3.39 -9.56
C THR A 192 -37.50 -3.80 -10.59
N GLY A 193 -36.45 -3.01 -10.77
CA GLY A 193 -35.43 -3.18 -11.80
C GLY A 193 -35.85 -2.69 -13.19
N ALA A 194 -36.99 -2.00 -13.32
CA ALA A 194 -37.48 -1.45 -14.58
C ALA A 194 -37.93 0.01 -14.42
N SER A 195 -37.29 0.92 -15.15
CA SER A 195 -37.61 2.35 -15.09
C SER A 195 -38.98 2.75 -15.63
N THR A 196 -39.63 1.85 -16.37
CA THR A 196 -40.97 2.04 -16.94
C THR A 196 -42.09 1.47 -16.06
N ASP A 197 -41.75 0.78 -14.97
CA ASP A 197 -42.74 0.24 -14.05
C ASP A 197 -43.45 1.37 -13.30
N THR A 198 -44.77 1.30 -13.17
CA THR A 198 -45.55 2.25 -12.37
C THR A 198 -45.15 2.27 -10.89
N LEU A 199 -44.53 1.21 -10.37
CA LEU A 199 -44.02 1.10 -9.01
C LEU A 199 -42.60 1.68 -8.86
N ALA A 200 -41.98 2.16 -9.95
CA ALA A 200 -40.70 2.85 -9.93
C ALA A 200 -40.76 4.12 -9.09
N ALA A 201 -39.81 4.27 -8.16
CA ALA A 201 -39.70 5.42 -7.28
C ALA A 201 -38.29 6.04 -7.38
N PRO A 202 -38.05 6.96 -8.35
CA PRO A 202 -36.77 7.66 -8.43
C PRO A 202 -36.61 8.65 -7.26
N PHE A 203 -35.43 8.67 -6.66
CA PHE A 203 -35.10 9.65 -5.63
C PHE A 203 -33.60 9.96 -5.63
N THR A 204 -33.20 11.05 -4.96
CA THR A 204 -31.78 11.38 -4.78
C THR A 204 -31.29 10.74 -3.48
N PRO A 205 -30.47 9.69 -3.53
CA PRO A 205 -29.98 9.02 -2.33
C PRO A 205 -28.99 9.89 -1.56
N SER A 206 -28.98 9.78 -0.24
CA SER A 206 -27.91 10.34 0.59
C SER A 206 -26.61 9.57 0.37
N GLY A 207 -25.47 10.19 0.70
CA GLY A 207 -24.18 9.49 0.64
C GLY A 207 -24.14 8.25 1.55
N MET A 208 -24.82 8.29 2.70
CA MET A 208 -24.92 7.16 3.65
C MET A 208 -25.85 6.04 3.18
N LEU A 209 -26.72 6.29 2.21
CA LEU A 209 -27.52 5.19 1.64
C LEU A 209 -26.70 4.37 0.64
N ILE A 210 -25.70 5.00 0.01
CA ILE A 210 -24.85 4.36 -0.98
C ILE A 210 -23.65 3.64 -0.32
N LYS A 211 -23.34 3.95 0.95
CA LYS A 211 -22.23 3.33 1.68
C LYS A 211 -22.53 3.13 3.17
#